data_AF-A0A6B0SY44-F1
#
_entry.id   AF-A0A6B0SY44-F1
#
_cell.length_a   1.000
_cell.length_b   1.000
_cell.length_c   1.000
_cell.angle_alpha   90.00
_cell.angle_beta   90.00
_cell.angle_gamma   90.00
#
_symmetry.space_group_name_H-M   'P 1'
#
loop_
_entity.id
_entity.type
_entity.pdbx_description
1 polymer ?
#
loop_
_entity_poly.entity_id
_entity_poly.type
_entity_poly.pdbx_seq_one_letter_code
_entity_poly.pdbx_strand_id
1 'polypeptide(L)'
;MSKTTASETGPTAAGEDADPATIEDLFADLITLREEADDEETHEEILDIKHLLVEAHDRGLIESGVRDLDGRDAAEAFVGSVIFASPLLVEGGIFDIGAYLFEFTVAGVPIFLILNTVFVVVMTYALMEWTGQDRSEARALFGTVPVRLVMTLVISFLVAAVLMTVWGRVNGWRSPVEALARINVIWTVGSLGAALGDILAEDEGPPEVALESAMLRADARLSERDDLTAVETPAEVKRMSDGALIDALHREFDDLEAVVDESDNREEVNRLRDETVEATLDDVFGDKIQKYTSRDIAEAFVGSIFFAIPFLVEDGVFEIAEFFLSFRIGVFPVYFLINTAFVLLMILALVYWAGPQEVQVNRPIFGFIPRRMVGIAVVSFLTSAALMTMWGRVNNWADPVVALARISVVWTVASFGASLGDILPGESSGSDINDELREIGD
;
A
#
# COMPACT_ATOMS: atom_id res chain seq x y z
N MET A 1 7.62 -58.02 38.56
CA MET A 1 8.76 -57.49 37.79
C MET A 1 8.20 -56.48 36.80
N SER A 2 8.55 -55.21 37.02
CA SER A 2 8.12 -54.03 36.29
C SER A 2 8.48 -54.04 34.82
N LYS A 3 7.66 -53.37 34.00
CA LYS A 3 8.17 -52.23 33.22
C LYS A 3 7.04 -51.28 32.86
N THR A 4 7.17 -50.10 33.46
CA THR A 4 6.56 -48.81 33.21
C THR A 4 6.59 -48.44 31.73
N THR A 5 5.46 -48.04 31.15
CA THR A 5 5.40 -47.21 29.94
C THR A 5 4.95 -45.82 30.37
N ALA A 6 5.91 -44.90 30.34
CA ALA A 6 5.70 -43.49 30.63
C ALA A 6 4.95 -42.84 29.48
N SER A 7 4.06 -41.94 29.86
CA SER A 7 3.37 -40.95 29.03
C SER A 7 4.39 -39.93 28.54
N GLU A 8 4.63 -39.85 27.22
CA GLU A 8 5.27 -38.71 26.59
C GLU A 8 4.17 -37.82 26.00
N THR A 9 3.72 -36.86 26.80
CA THR A 9 3.08 -35.64 26.30
C THR A 9 4.21 -34.70 25.90
N GLY A 10 4.53 -34.67 24.60
CA GLY A 10 5.42 -33.65 24.04
C GLY A 10 4.74 -32.28 24.08
N PRO A 11 5.52 -31.19 24.24
CA PRO A 11 4.98 -29.84 24.26
C PRO A 11 4.37 -29.50 22.90
N THR A 12 3.16 -28.97 22.94
CA THR A 12 2.48 -28.30 21.82
C THR A 12 3.42 -27.25 21.25
N ALA A 13 3.68 -27.32 19.95
CA ALA A 13 4.43 -26.32 19.22
C ALA A 13 3.66 -24.99 19.31
N ALA A 14 4.23 -24.03 20.04
CA ALA A 14 3.91 -22.62 19.91
C ALA A 14 4.74 -22.04 18.77
N GLY A 15 4.12 -21.18 17.95
CA GLY A 15 4.77 -20.45 16.86
C GLY A 15 4.32 -20.86 15.46
N GLU A 16 3.03 -20.70 15.16
CA GLU A 16 2.56 -20.46 13.79
C GLU A 16 1.99 -19.04 13.77
N ASP A 17 2.64 -18.16 13.02
CA ASP A 17 2.06 -17.01 12.30
C ASP A 17 0.83 -16.33 12.96
N ALA A 18 1.02 -15.64 14.08
CA ALA A 18 0.01 -14.74 14.62
C ALA A 18 0.28 -13.33 14.07
N ASP A 19 -0.69 -12.74 13.36
CA ASP A 19 -0.67 -11.32 13.02
C ASP A 19 -0.57 -10.47 14.32
N PRO A 20 0.08 -9.29 14.29
CA PRO A 20 0.13 -8.41 15.45
C PRO A 20 -1.29 -8.05 15.93
N ALA A 21 -1.50 -8.04 17.24
CA ALA A 21 -2.82 -7.84 17.85
C ALA A 21 -3.35 -6.42 17.61
N THR A 22 -4.63 -6.30 17.23
CA THR A 22 -5.29 -5.00 17.03
C THR A 22 -5.80 -4.42 18.35
N ILE A 23 -6.04 -3.10 18.40
CA ILE A 23 -6.66 -2.48 19.59
C ILE A 23 -8.01 -3.13 19.96
N GLU A 24 -8.79 -3.59 18.97
CA GLU A 24 -10.05 -4.28 19.21
C GLU A 24 -9.84 -5.64 19.89
N ASP A 25 -8.83 -6.39 19.48
CA ASP A 25 -8.48 -7.69 20.09
C ASP A 25 -8.03 -7.48 21.54
N LEU A 26 -7.14 -6.52 21.78
CA LEU A 26 -6.67 -6.16 23.12
C LEU A 26 -7.83 -5.70 24.02
N PHE A 27 -8.78 -4.94 23.48
CA PHE A 27 -9.97 -4.52 24.22
C PHE A 27 -10.94 -5.67 24.50
N ALA A 28 -11.12 -6.59 23.56
CA ALA A 28 -11.97 -7.76 23.76
C ALA A 28 -11.43 -8.65 24.90
N ASP A 29 -10.12 -8.84 24.93
CA ASP A 29 -9.44 -9.65 25.95
C ASP A 29 -9.45 -8.95 27.32
N LEU A 30 -9.24 -7.62 27.38
CA LEU A 30 -9.39 -6.83 28.62
C LEU A 30 -10.83 -6.82 29.15
N ILE A 31 -11.84 -6.79 28.28
CA ILE A 31 -13.25 -6.90 28.69
C ILE A 31 -13.51 -8.29 29.29
N THR A 32 -12.98 -9.34 28.67
CA THR A 32 -13.11 -10.71 29.17
C THR A 32 -12.48 -10.85 30.56
N LEU A 33 -11.25 -10.37 30.74
CA LEU A 33 -10.58 -10.33 32.04
C LEU A 33 -11.37 -9.57 33.10
N ARG A 34 -11.98 -8.44 32.73
CA ARG A 34 -12.81 -7.64 33.63
C ARG A 34 -14.08 -8.38 34.06
N GLU A 35 -14.71 -9.12 33.15
CA GLU A 35 -15.90 -9.92 33.45
C GLU A 35 -15.60 -11.09 34.40
N GLU A 36 -14.36 -11.60 34.37
CA GLU A 36 -13.88 -12.67 35.24
C GLU A 36 -13.39 -12.16 36.61
N ALA A 37 -12.94 -10.90 36.68
CA ALA A 37 -12.50 -10.27 37.92
C ALA A 37 -13.67 -9.74 38.76
N ASP A 38 -13.72 -10.14 40.04
CA ASP A 38 -14.76 -9.74 41.00
C ASP A 38 -14.35 -8.54 41.90
N ASP A 39 -13.12 -8.02 41.77
CA ASP A 39 -12.57 -6.96 42.62
C ASP A 39 -12.40 -5.60 41.91
N GLU A 40 -12.57 -4.54 42.70
CA GLU A 40 -12.58 -3.14 42.23
C GLU A 40 -11.18 -2.63 41.85
N GLU A 41 -10.12 -3.25 42.40
CA GLU A 41 -8.71 -2.92 42.12
C GLU A 41 -8.33 -3.35 40.71
N THR A 42 -8.63 -4.60 40.33
CA THR A 42 -8.44 -5.11 38.95
C THR A 42 -9.23 -4.31 37.92
N HIS A 43 -10.44 -3.83 38.27
CA HIS A 43 -11.23 -2.98 37.36
C HIS A 43 -10.61 -1.60 37.14
N GLU A 44 -9.90 -1.05 38.12
CA GLU A 44 -9.20 0.24 38.01
C GLU A 44 -7.98 0.11 37.09
N GLU A 45 -7.15 -0.92 37.30
CA GLU A 45 -5.97 -1.22 36.48
C GLU A 45 -6.34 -1.46 34.99
N ILE A 46 -7.41 -2.20 34.72
CA ILE A 46 -7.91 -2.43 33.34
C ILE A 46 -8.34 -1.12 32.67
N LEU A 47 -8.91 -0.17 33.42
CA LEU A 47 -9.30 1.14 32.87
C LEU A 47 -8.08 2.01 32.54
N ASP A 48 -7.02 1.93 33.35
CA ASP A 48 -5.79 2.68 33.11
C ASP A 48 -5.03 2.14 31.88
N ILE A 49 -4.92 0.81 31.74
CA ILE A 49 -4.40 0.18 30.52
C ILE A 49 -5.23 0.62 29.30
N LYS A 50 -6.55 0.63 29.41
CA LYS A 50 -7.43 1.08 28.32
C LYS A 50 -7.13 2.52 27.91
N HIS A 51 -6.95 3.43 28.86
CA HIS A 51 -6.63 4.83 28.55
C HIS A 51 -5.31 4.97 27.80
N LEU A 52 -4.30 4.18 28.18
CA LEU A 52 -3.00 4.17 27.52
C LEU A 52 -3.08 3.54 26.12
N LEU A 53 -3.86 2.46 25.94
CA LEU A 53 -4.10 1.84 24.64
C LEU A 53 -4.86 2.77 23.68
N VAL A 54 -5.90 3.50 24.15
CA VAL A 54 -6.59 4.52 23.33
C VAL A 54 -5.61 5.59 22.88
N GLU A 55 -4.77 6.11 23.78
CA GLU A 55 -3.79 7.13 23.43
C GLU A 55 -2.71 6.59 22.48
N ALA A 56 -2.27 5.35 22.68
CA ALA A 56 -1.31 4.69 21.80
C ALA A 56 -1.88 4.53 20.38
N HIS A 57 -3.14 4.13 20.27
CA HIS A 57 -3.85 4.06 18.99
C HIS A 57 -4.09 5.44 18.36
N ASP A 58 -4.52 6.45 19.12
CA ASP A 58 -4.69 7.83 18.65
C ASP A 58 -3.37 8.42 18.08
N ARG A 59 -2.23 7.87 18.48
CA ARG A 59 -0.88 8.23 18.01
C ARG A 59 -0.31 7.32 16.94
N GLY A 60 -1.07 6.32 16.50
CA GLY A 60 -0.64 5.35 15.48
C GLY A 60 0.36 4.30 15.99
N LEU A 61 0.55 4.15 17.30
CA LEU A 61 1.46 3.15 17.88
C LEU A 61 0.83 1.75 17.92
N ILE A 62 -0.49 1.63 17.78
CA ILE A 62 -1.24 0.37 17.75
C ILE A 62 -2.27 0.48 16.64
N GLU A 63 -2.31 -0.50 15.75
CA GLU A 63 -3.24 -0.54 14.63
C GLU A 63 -4.68 -0.88 15.09
N SER A 64 -5.66 -0.30 14.40
CA SER A 64 -7.06 -0.73 14.48
C SER A 64 -7.39 -1.61 13.29
N GLY A 65 -8.08 -2.72 13.55
CA GLY A 65 -8.59 -3.60 12.52
C GLY A 65 -9.83 -3.05 11.79
N VAL A 66 -10.50 -2.03 12.36
CA VAL A 66 -11.82 -1.56 11.91
C VAL A 66 -11.81 -0.08 11.59
N ARG A 67 -11.82 0.26 10.30
CA ARG A 67 -11.91 1.66 9.83
C ARG A 67 -13.35 2.10 9.59
N ASP A 68 -13.74 3.23 10.17
CA ASP A 68 -15.06 3.85 9.96
C ASP A 68 -14.95 4.97 8.91
N LEU A 69 -15.80 4.92 7.88
CA LEU A 69 -15.80 5.89 6.77
C LEU A 69 -16.28 7.28 7.22
N ASP A 70 -15.48 8.33 7.00
CA ASP A 70 -15.88 9.73 7.24
C ASP A 70 -15.73 10.63 6.00
N GLY A 71 -16.33 11.82 6.05
CA GLY A 71 -16.25 12.81 4.98
C GLY A 71 -14.83 13.33 4.70
N ARG A 72 -13.87 13.02 5.57
CA ARG A 72 -12.44 13.33 5.41
C ARG A 72 -11.82 12.48 4.29
N ASP A 73 -12.08 11.17 4.28
CA ASP A 73 -11.60 10.24 3.24
C ASP A 73 -12.02 10.71 1.83
N ALA A 74 -13.24 11.24 1.72
CA ALA A 74 -13.75 11.79 0.47
C ALA A 74 -12.99 13.04 0.01
N ALA A 75 -12.55 13.89 0.94
CA ALA A 75 -11.74 15.07 0.65
C ALA A 75 -10.31 14.70 0.26
N GLU A 76 -9.75 13.67 0.89
CA GLU A 76 -8.39 13.17 0.62
C GLU A 76 -8.32 12.50 -0.75
N ALA A 77 -9.28 11.61 -1.05
CA ALA A 77 -9.45 11.04 -2.39
C ALA A 77 -9.62 12.13 -3.46
N PHE A 78 -10.35 13.21 -3.15
CA PHE A 78 -10.48 14.36 -4.03
C PHE A 78 -9.14 15.08 -4.27
N VAL A 79 -8.42 15.44 -3.20
CA VAL A 79 -7.14 16.17 -3.28
C VAL A 79 -6.11 15.34 -4.04
N GLY A 80 -5.96 14.06 -3.69
CA GLY A 80 -5.09 13.12 -4.38
C GLY A 80 -5.44 13.02 -5.87
N SER A 81 -6.73 12.86 -6.20
CA SER A 81 -7.16 12.81 -7.60
C SER A 81 -6.82 14.09 -8.37
N VAL A 82 -6.97 15.27 -7.77
CA VAL A 82 -6.68 16.55 -8.43
C VAL A 82 -5.18 16.71 -8.66
N ILE A 83 -4.34 16.46 -7.65
CA ILE A 83 -2.89 16.64 -7.72
C ILE A 83 -2.30 15.78 -8.84
N PHE A 84 -2.72 14.52 -8.94
CA PHE A 84 -2.19 13.58 -9.91
C PHE A 84 -2.80 13.72 -11.31
N ALA A 85 -4.08 14.08 -11.43
CA ALA A 85 -4.72 14.26 -12.73
C ALA A 85 -4.33 15.58 -13.42
N SER A 86 -4.03 16.63 -12.65
CA SER A 86 -3.86 17.99 -13.20
C SER A 86 -2.71 18.13 -14.19
N PRO A 87 -1.50 17.59 -13.95
CA PRO A 87 -0.40 17.66 -14.93
C PRO A 87 -0.75 17.03 -16.27
N LEU A 88 -1.59 16.00 -16.27
CA LEU A 88 -1.97 15.30 -17.49
C LEU A 88 -2.97 16.10 -18.32
N LEU A 89 -3.78 16.96 -17.70
CA LEU A 89 -4.77 17.77 -18.39
C LEU A 89 -4.18 18.70 -19.43
N VAL A 90 -2.88 18.99 -19.42
CA VAL A 90 -2.24 19.81 -20.45
C VAL A 90 -1.74 18.98 -21.64
N GLU A 91 -1.57 17.68 -21.46
CA GLU A 91 -0.91 16.81 -22.44
C GLU A 91 -1.83 16.35 -23.59
N GLY A 92 -1.24 16.15 -24.76
CA GLY A 92 -1.92 15.69 -25.98
C GLY A 92 -2.21 14.19 -25.98
N GLY A 93 -1.33 13.38 -25.39
CA GLY A 93 -1.41 11.92 -25.49
C GLY A 93 -2.69 11.32 -24.90
N ILE A 94 -3.41 12.00 -23.99
CA ILE A 94 -4.70 11.55 -23.47
C ILE A 94 -5.70 11.31 -24.60
N PHE A 95 -5.69 12.18 -25.60
CA PHE A 95 -6.60 12.08 -26.73
C PHE A 95 -6.28 10.87 -27.60
N ASP A 96 -4.99 10.65 -27.88
CA ASP A 96 -4.53 9.52 -28.68
C ASP A 96 -4.80 8.19 -27.97
N ILE A 97 -4.52 8.13 -26.66
CA ILE A 97 -4.80 6.94 -25.84
C ILE A 97 -6.32 6.70 -25.78
N GLY A 98 -7.11 7.73 -25.47
CA GLY A 98 -8.56 7.60 -25.38
C GLY A 98 -9.20 7.14 -26.69
N ALA A 99 -8.72 7.66 -27.83
CA ALA A 99 -9.13 7.19 -29.15
C ALA A 99 -8.75 5.72 -29.35
N TYR A 100 -7.50 5.35 -29.07
CA TYR A 100 -7.02 3.97 -29.22
C TYR A 100 -7.82 2.97 -28.37
N LEU A 101 -8.03 3.26 -27.08
CA LEU A 101 -8.78 2.41 -26.16
C LEU A 101 -10.21 2.14 -26.66
N PHE A 102 -10.82 3.15 -27.29
CA PHE A 102 -12.18 3.08 -27.81
C PHE A 102 -12.26 2.39 -29.19
N GLU A 103 -11.36 2.74 -30.11
CA GLU A 103 -11.38 2.26 -31.50
C GLU A 103 -10.96 0.79 -31.63
N PHE A 104 -10.08 0.32 -30.75
CA PHE A 104 -9.63 -1.07 -30.78
C PHE A 104 -10.76 -2.00 -30.28
N THR A 105 -11.51 -2.55 -31.24
CA THR A 105 -12.66 -3.42 -30.97
C THR A 105 -12.43 -4.84 -31.46
N VAL A 106 -12.87 -5.81 -30.66
CA VAL A 106 -12.94 -7.22 -31.06
C VAL A 106 -14.40 -7.65 -30.92
N ALA A 107 -14.98 -8.13 -32.03
CA ALA A 107 -16.42 -8.42 -32.12
C ALA A 107 -17.31 -7.22 -31.71
N GLY A 108 -16.84 -5.97 -31.95
CA GLY A 108 -17.55 -4.75 -31.60
C GLY A 108 -17.42 -4.32 -30.13
N VAL A 109 -16.64 -5.04 -29.33
CA VAL A 109 -16.38 -4.72 -27.91
C VAL A 109 -15.04 -3.99 -27.79
N PRO A 110 -14.97 -2.80 -27.15
CA PRO A 110 -13.73 -2.05 -26.98
C PRO A 110 -12.87 -2.68 -25.87
N ILE A 111 -12.09 -3.70 -26.24
CA ILE A 111 -11.38 -4.55 -25.27
C ILE A 111 -10.40 -3.72 -24.43
N PHE A 112 -9.63 -2.82 -25.03
CA PHE A 112 -8.63 -2.06 -24.26
C PHE A 112 -9.26 -1.05 -23.30
N LEU A 113 -10.41 -0.45 -23.64
CA LEU A 113 -11.15 0.38 -22.70
C LEU A 113 -11.64 -0.43 -21.48
N ILE A 114 -12.14 -1.65 -21.72
CA ILE A 114 -12.56 -2.55 -20.64
C ILE A 114 -11.36 -2.97 -19.79
N LEU A 115 -10.26 -3.40 -20.42
CA LEU A 115 -9.03 -3.78 -19.72
C LEU A 115 -8.46 -2.63 -18.91
N ASN A 116 -8.46 -1.40 -19.44
CA ASN A 116 -8.03 -0.23 -18.68
C ASN A 116 -8.95 0.03 -17.49
N THR A 117 -10.26 -0.08 -17.66
CA THR A 117 -11.23 0.06 -16.55
C THR A 117 -11.01 -0.99 -15.46
N VAL A 118 -10.80 -2.25 -15.85
CA VAL A 118 -10.47 -3.33 -14.91
C VAL A 118 -9.14 -3.06 -14.23
N PHE A 119 -8.12 -2.63 -14.98
CA PHE A 119 -6.83 -2.25 -14.45
C PHE A 119 -6.94 -1.14 -13.39
N VAL A 120 -7.74 -0.10 -13.65
CA VAL A 120 -8.01 0.98 -12.68
C VAL A 120 -8.58 0.42 -11.37
N VAL A 121 -9.62 -0.40 -11.46
CA VAL A 121 -10.27 -0.98 -10.28
C VAL A 121 -9.32 -1.88 -9.51
N VAL A 122 -8.63 -2.80 -10.22
CA VAL A 122 -7.70 -3.76 -9.62
C VAL A 122 -6.50 -3.05 -8.99
N MET A 123 -5.94 -2.02 -9.64
CA MET A 123 -4.80 -1.30 -9.10
C MET A 123 -5.17 -0.42 -7.92
N THR A 124 -6.32 0.26 -7.96
CA THR A 124 -6.81 1.01 -6.80
C THR A 124 -7.07 0.07 -5.63
N TYR A 125 -7.67 -1.10 -5.87
CA TYR A 125 -7.83 -2.12 -4.84
C TYR A 125 -6.48 -2.63 -4.30
N ALA A 126 -5.57 -3.01 -5.18
CA ALA A 126 -4.24 -3.49 -4.81
C ALA A 126 -3.45 -2.46 -4.00
N LEU A 127 -3.59 -1.15 -4.29
CA LEU A 127 -2.94 -0.11 -3.51
C LEU A 127 -3.48 0.02 -2.09
N MET A 128 -4.80 -0.07 -1.90
CA MET A 128 -5.39 0.00 -0.56
C MET A 128 -5.10 -1.28 0.25
N GLU A 129 -5.12 -2.44 -0.41
CA GLU A 129 -4.75 -3.71 0.22
C GLU A 129 -3.26 -3.74 0.58
N TRP A 130 -2.39 -3.24 -0.31
CA TRP A 130 -0.94 -3.24 -0.12
C TRP A 130 -0.51 -2.42 1.10
N THR A 131 -1.27 -1.38 1.46
CA THR A 131 -1.02 -0.61 2.69
C THR A 131 -1.47 -1.30 3.97
N GLY A 132 -1.99 -2.53 3.93
CA GLY A 132 -2.42 -3.28 5.12
C GLY A 132 -3.69 -2.76 5.79
N GLN A 133 -4.27 -1.68 5.26
CA GLN A 133 -5.33 -0.89 5.91
C GLN A 133 -6.74 -1.48 5.81
N ASP A 134 -6.91 -2.68 5.26
CA ASP A 134 -8.22 -3.22 4.86
C ASP A 134 -8.53 -4.61 5.46
N ARG A 135 -7.97 -4.93 6.64
CA ARG A 135 -8.18 -6.25 7.28
C ARG A 135 -9.62 -6.47 7.75
N SER A 136 -10.38 -5.41 8.10
CA SER A 136 -11.84 -5.54 8.26
C SER A 136 -12.61 -4.22 8.08
N GLU A 137 -13.05 -3.95 6.84
CA GLU A 137 -13.97 -2.83 6.58
C GLU A 137 -15.38 -3.14 7.15
N ALA A 138 -15.87 -2.31 8.08
CA ALA A 138 -17.18 -2.49 8.72
C ALA A 138 -18.38 -2.43 7.74
N ARG A 139 -18.18 -1.89 6.53
CA ARG A 139 -19.24 -1.74 5.51
C ARG A 139 -18.75 -2.20 4.14
N ALA A 140 -18.98 -3.47 3.83
CA ALA A 140 -18.86 -3.97 2.47
C ALA A 140 -20.13 -3.68 1.64
N LEU A 141 -19.98 -3.10 0.46
CA LEU A 141 -21.04 -3.00 -0.54
C LEU A 141 -21.32 -4.39 -1.10
N PHE A 142 -22.59 -4.82 -1.05
CA PHE A 142 -23.01 -6.19 -1.42
C PHE A 142 -22.31 -7.31 -0.62
N GLY A 143 -21.71 -6.99 0.53
CA GLY A 143 -21.04 -7.96 1.40
C GLY A 143 -19.67 -8.44 0.92
N THR A 144 -19.16 -7.93 -0.20
CA THR A 144 -17.88 -8.39 -0.77
C THR A 144 -16.95 -7.28 -1.26
N VAL A 145 -17.46 -6.07 -1.54
CA VAL A 145 -16.63 -4.98 -2.10
C VAL A 145 -16.44 -3.89 -1.05
N PRO A 146 -15.20 -3.48 -0.73
CA PRO A 146 -14.97 -2.37 0.19
C PRO A 146 -15.70 -1.10 -0.26
N VAL A 147 -16.44 -0.43 0.62
CA VAL A 147 -17.12 0.82 0.30
C VAL A 147 -16.11 1.94 0.04
N ARG A 148 -14.93 1.92 0.70
CA ARG A 148 -13.86 2.89 0.42
C ARG A 148 -13.36 2.77 -1.00
N LEU A 149 -13.14 1.55 -1.51
CA LEU A 149 -12.82 1.31 -2.92
C LEU A 149 -13.80 2.00 -3.85
N VAL A 150 -15.10 1.78 -3.61
CA VAL A 150 -16.16 2.36 -4.43
C VAL A 150 -16.17 3.88 -4.33
N MET A 151 -16.03 4.44 -3.13
CA MET A 151 -15.97 5.87 -2.90
C MET A 151 -14.77 6.51 -3.62
N THR A 152 -13.57 5.96 -3.43
CA THR A 152 -12.33 6.43 -4.07
C THR A 152 -12.44 6.40 -5.59
N LEU A 153 -12.97 5.31 -6.15
CA LEU A 153 -13.21 5.17 -7.58
C LEU A 153 -14.25 6.19 -8.10
N VAL A 154 -15.36 6.39 -7.39
CA VAL A 154 -16.43 7.31 -7.79
C VAL A 154 -15.95 8.76 -7.70
N ILE A 155 -15.31 9.15 -6.61
CA ILE A 155 -14.81 10.52 -6.40
C ILE A 155 -13.75 10.84 -7.46
N SER A 156 -12.74 9.98 -7.63
CA SER A 156 -11.71 10.19 -8.66
C SER A 156 -12.29 10.27 -10.07
N PHE A 157 -13.32 9.47 -10.39
CA PHE A 157 -13.99 9.54 -11.69
C PHE A 157 -14.73 10.87 -11.88
N LEU A 158 -15.47 11.31 -10.86
CA LEU A 158 -16.19 12.59 -10.89
C LEU A 158 -15.22 13.76 -11.02
N VAL A 159 -14.11 13.74 -10.28
CA VAL A 159 -13.04 14.74 -10.37
C VAL A 159 -12.45 14.77 -11.78
N ALA A 160 -12.08 13.61 -12.33
CA ALA A 160 -11.56 13.52 -13.70
C ALA A 160 -12.57 14.08 -14.72
N ALA A 161 -13.86 13.75 -14.60
CA ALA A 161 -14.90 14.25 -15.49
C ALA A 161 -15.11 15.77 -15.38
N VAL A 162 -15.09 16.31 -14.16
CA VAL A 162 -15.18 17.76 -13.90
C VAL A 162 -13.96 18.48 -14.48
N LEU A 163 -12.76 18.00 -14.19
CA LEU A 163 -11.52 18.57 -14.71
C LEU A 163 -11.51 18.58 -16.25
N MET A 164 -11.84 17.45 -16.87
CA MET A 164 -11.94 17.33 -18.33
C MET A 164 -13.00 18.26 -18.93
N THR A 165 -14.09 18.51 -18.21
CA THR A 165 -15.15 19.41 -18.66
C THR A 165 -14.73 20.87 -18.53
N VAL A 166 -14.21 21.27 -17.36
CA VAL A 166 -13.79 22.65 -17.06
C VAL A 166 -12.65 23.08 -17.98
N TRP A 167 -11.69 22.20 -18.25
CA TRP A 167 -10.59 22.46 -19.17
C TRP A 167 -10.95 22.31 -20.65
N GLY A 168 -12.23 22.04 -20.98
CA GLY A 168 -12.70 21.94 -22.36
C GLY A 168 -12.21 20.70 -23.11
N ARG A 169 -11.63 19.72 -22.43
CA ARG A 169 -11.03 18.51 -23.01
C ARG A 169 -12.06 17.46 -23.49
N VAL A 170 -13.32 17.62 -23.10
CA VAL A 170 -14.46 16.79 -23.58
C VAL A 170 -15.16 17.32 -24.83
N ASN A 171 -14.65 18.37 -25.48
CA ASN A 171 -15.24 18.97 -26.70
C ASN A 171 -16.75 19.30 -26.56
N GLY A 172 -17.18 19.74 -25.38
CA GLY A 172 -18.57 20.05 -25.09
C GLY A 172 -19.51 18.83 -25.15
N TRP A 173 -19.01 17.62 -24.87
CA TRP A 173 -19.80 16.38 -24.78
C TRP A 173 -20.52 15.99 -26.09
N ARG A 174 -20.05 16.46 -27.25
CA ARG A 174 -20.65 16.12 -28.55
C ARG A 174 -20.62 14.63 -28.87
N SER A 175 -19.58 13.94 -28.41
CA SER A 175 -19.45 12.48 -28.44
C SER A 175 -19.26 12.00 -27.00
N PRO A 176 -20.35 11.66 -26.29
CA PRO A 176 -20.26 11.26 -24.88
C PRO A 176 -19.37 10.04 -24.66
N VAL A 177 -19.37 9.10 -25.60
CA VAL A 177 -18.60 7.86 -25.49
C VAL A 177 -17.10 8.11 -25.62
N GLU A 178 -16.70 8.97 -26.56
CA GLU A 178 -15.30 9.39 -26.70
C GLU A 178 -14.84 10.23 -25.50
N ALA A 179 -15.72 11.10 -24.98
CA ALA A 179 -15.45 11.82 -23.75
C ALA A 179 -15.21 10.87 -22.57
N LEU A 180 -16.03 9.82 -22.42
CA LEU A 180 -15.84 8.80 -21.40
C LEU A 180 -14.52 8.04 -21.55
N ALA A 181 -14.12 7.71 -22.78
CA ALA A 181 -12.83 7.05 -23.01
C ALA A 181 -11.65 7.94 -22.58
N ARG A 182 -11.69 9.24 -22.90
CA ARG A 182 -10.66 10.20 -22.46
C ARG A 182 -10.68 10.41 -20.94
N ILE A 183 -11.87 10.47 -20.34
CA ILE A 183 -12.03 10.54 -18.87
C ILE A 183 -11.44 9.28 -18.23
N ASN A 184 -11.64 8.10 -18.82
CA ASN A 184 -11.10 6.83 -18.31
C ASN A 184 -9.57 6.82 -18.21
N VAL A 185 -8.88 7.47 -19.17
CA VAL A 185 -7.41 7.65 -19.12
C VAL A 185 -7.01 8.53 -17.94
N ILE A 186 -7.62 9.70 -17.77
CA ILE A 186 -7.32 10.57 -16.61
C ILE A 186 -7.70 9.90 -15.30
N TRP A 187 -8.84 9.24 -15.27
CA TRP A 187 -9.35 8.54 -14.11
C TRP A 187 -8.38 7.46 -13.63
N THR A 188 -7.63 6.84 -14.53
CA THR A 188 -6.57 5.89 -14.14
C THR A 188 -5.57 6.54 -13.19
N VAL A 189 -5.10 7.74 -13.52
CA VAL A 189 -4.10 8.43 -12.69
C VAL A 189 -4.75 9.09 -11.50
N GLY A 190 -5.96 9.62 -11.69
CA GLY A 190 -6.77 10.22 -10.63
C GLY A 190 -7.14 9.22 -9.53
N SER A 191 -7.43 7.96 -9.86
CA SER A 191 -7.78 6.93 -8.88
C SER A 191 -6.56 6.43 -8.11
N LEU A 192 -5.40 6.29 -8.78
CA LEU A 192 -4.13 5.99 -8.11
C LEU A 192 -3.74 7.12 -7.17
N GLY A 193 -3.85 8.38 -7.63
CA GLY A 193 -3.60 9.55 -6.79
C GLY A 193 -4.58 9.68 -5.63
N ALA A 194 -5.85 9.35 -5.84
CA ALA A 194 -6.86 9.32 -4.79
C ALA A 194 -6.54 8.28 -3.72
N ALA A 195 -6.19 7.06 -4.11
CA ALA A 195 -5.75 6.02 -3.18
C ALA A 195 -4.49 6.44 -2.41
N LEU A 196 -3.53 7.11 -3.07
CA LEU A 196 -2.32 7.59 -2.40
C LEU A 196 -2.56 8.77 -1.45
N GLY A 197 -3.46 9.68 -1.82
CA GLY A 197 -3.81 10.84 -0.98
C GLY A 197 -4.49 10.42 0.33
N ASP A 198 -5.26 9.34 0.27
CA ASP A 198 -5.86 8.66 1.42
C ASP A 198 -4.77 8.10 2.36
N ILE A 199 -3.71 7.51 1.81
CA ILE A 199 -2.58 6.95 2.57
C ILE A 199 -1.72 8.05 3.22
N LEU A 200 -1.42 9.15 2.50
CA LEU A 200 -0.47 10.18 2.97
C LEU A 200 -1.05 11.13 4.04
N ALA A 201 -2.37 11.20 4.20
CA ALA A 201 -3.02 12.18 5.06
C ALA A 201 -3.13 11.77 6.54
N GLU A 202 -2.71 10.55 6.88
CA GLU A 202 -2.73 10.02 8.25
C GLU A 202 -1.51 10.45 9.08
N ASP A 203 -0.39 10.75 8.42
CA ASP A 203 0.86 11.18 9.05
C ASP A 203 0.82 12.67 9.49
N GLU A 204 -0.16 13.44 8.97
CA GLU A 204 -0.44 14.80 9.42
C GLU A 204 -1.62 14.79 10.42
N GLY A 205 -1.26 14.86 11.71
CA GLY A 205 -2.20 15.06 12.81
C GLY A 205 -3.20 16.21 12.52
N PRO A 206 -4.40 16.14 13.11
CA PRO A 206 -5.55 16.92 12.67
C PRO A 206 -5.28 18.44 12.66
N PRO A 207 -5.71 19.18 11.63
CA PRO A 207 -5.71 20.64 11.70
C PRO A 207 -6.63 21.08 12.84
N GLU A 208 -6.15 21.98 13.71
CA GLU A 208 -6.83 22.45 14.95
C GLU A 208 -8.31 22.82 14.76
N VAL A 209 -8.70 23.26 13.56
CA VAL A 209 -10.07 23.69 13.21
C VAL A 209 -11.02 22.52 12.94
N ALA A 210 -10.49 21.38 12.48
CA ALA A 210 -11.26 20.14 12.29
C ALA A 210 -11.49 19.42 13.62
N LEU A 211 -10.51 19.49 14.54
CA LEU A 211 -10.60 18.89 15.88
C LEU A 211 -11.77 19.48 16.69
N GLU A 212 -11.92 20.81 16.70
CA GLU A 212 -12.98 21.49 17.46
C GLU A 212 -14.39 21.13 16.94
N SER A 213 -14.53 20.94 15.63
CA SER A 213 -15.81 20.60 14.99
C SER A 213 -16.11 19.10 14.95
N ALA A 214 -15.09 18.25 15.05
CA ALA A 214 -15.21 16.81 15.27
C ALA A 214 -15.57 16.50 16.73
N MET A 215 -14.93 17.17 17.71
CA MET A 215 -15.27 17.07 19.14
C MET A 215 -16.73 17.46 19.38
N LEU A 216 -17.21 18.56 18.78
CA LEU A 216 -18.62 18.97 18.86
C LEU A 216 -19.63 17.97 18.24
N ARG A 217 -19.20 17.11 17.32
CA ARG A 217 -20.05 16.07 16.69
C ARG A 217 -19.93 14.71 17.38
N ALA A 218 -18.78 14.38 17.93
CA ALA A 218 -18.54 13.19 18.75
C ALA A 218 -19.35 13.26 20.05
N ASP A 219 -19.38 14.43 20.70
CA ASP A 219 -20.15 14.71 21.91
C ASP A 219 -21.67 14.53 21.70
N ALA A 220 -22.15 14.71 20.46
CA ALA A 220 -23.54 14.51 20.08
C ALA A 220 -23.90 13.05 19.70
N ARG A 221 -22.92 12.18 19.43
CA ARG A 221 -23.13 10.77 19.05
C ARG A 221 -22.83 9.77 20.17
N LEU A 222 -22.02 10.16 21.16
CA LEU A 222 -21.68 9.34 22.33
C LEU A 222 -22.82 9.24 23.36
N SER A 223 -23.95 9.92 23.15
CA SER A 223 -25.07 9.93 24.09
C SER A 223 -26.01 8.70 24.00
N GLU A 224 -25.74 7.72 23.12
CA GLU A 224 -26.69 6.61 22.87
C GLU A 224 -26.11 5.17 22.84
N ARG A 225 -24.81 4.94 23.09
CA ARG A 225 -24.25 3.57 23.23
C ARG A 225 -23.08 3.50 24.21
N ASP A 226 -23.29 2.75 25.29
CA ASP A 226 -22.36 2.25 26.32
C ASP A 226 -21.46 3.22 27.11
N ASP A 227 -21.51 3.09 28.43
CA ASP A 227 -20.89 3.93 29.47
C ASP A 227 -19.34 3.82 29.53
N LEU A 228 -18.70 3.09 28.62
CA LEU A 228 -17.28 2.73 28.70
C LEU A 228 -16.37 3.43 27.68
N THR A 229 -16.89 4.03 26.62
CA THR A 229 -16.11 4.84 25.65
C THR A 229 -16.21 6.34 25.88
N ALA A 230 -17.01 6.78 26.86
CA ALA A 230 -17.29 8.18 27.15
C ALA A 230 -16.36 8.79 28.22
N VAL A 231 -15.42 8.03 28.78
CA VAL A 231 -14.46 8.53 29.77
C VAL A 231 -13.28 9.14 29.02
N GLU A 232 -13.18 10.46 29.09
CA GLU A 232 -12.14 11.25 28.44
C GLU A 232 -10.74 10.85 28.94
N THR A 233 -9.81 10.52 28.03
CA THR A 233 -8.45 10.12 28.39
C THR A 233 -7.78 11.19 29.26
N PRO A 234 -7.17 10.84 30.40
CA PRO A 234 -6.58 11.81 31.31
C PRO A 234 -5.58 12.74 30.61
N ALA A 235 -5.63 14.05 30.91
CA ALA A 235 -4.77 15.05 30.27
C ALA A 235 -3.26 14.86 30.55
N GLU A 236 -2.90 13.99 31.50
CA GLU A 236 -1.53 13.59 31.78
C GLU A 236 -1.00 12.60 30.74
N VAL A 237 -1.81 11.61 30.37
CA VAL A 237 -1.53 10.62 29.31
C VAL A 237 -1.31 11.32 27.96
N LYS A 238 -2.18 12.28 27.62
CA LYS A 238 -2.07 13.10 26.40
C LYS A 238 -0.77 13.90 26.26
N ARG A 239 -0.03 14.13 27.35
CA ARG A 239 1.24 14.90 27.33
C ARG A 239 2.49 14.02 27.34
N MET A 240 2.34 12.71 27.48
CA MET A 240 3.48 11.79 27.46
C MET A 240 4.15 11.81 26.08
N SER A 241 5.46 11.58 26.02
CA SER A 241 6.13 11.22 24.76
C SER A 241 5.89 9.75 24.45
N ASP A 242 6.04 9.32 23.21
CA ASP A 242 5.70 7.94 22.80
C ASP A 242 6.48 6.88 23.61
N GLY A 243 7.78 7.08 23.82
CA GLY A 243 8.56 6.19 24.70
C GLY A 243 8.09 6.18 26.16
N ALA A 244 7.58 7.31 26.67
CA ALA A 244 7.05 7.38 28.03
C ALA A 244 5.65 6.77 28.15
N LEU A 245 4.89 6.79 27.06
CA LEU A 245 3.59 6.13 26.92
C LEU A 245 3.76 4.61 26.92
N ILE A 246 4.72 4.10 26.15
CA ILE A 246 5.10 2.67 26.16
C ILE A 246 5.58 2.23 27.55
N ASP A 247 6.47 3.01 28.18
CA ASP A 247 6.93 2.74 29.54
C ASP A 247 5.80 2.80 30.58
N ALA A 248 4.73 3.56 30.33
CA ALA A 248 3.55 3.59 31.19
C ALA A 248 2.70 2.33 30.99
N LEU A 249 2.46 1.96 29.73
CA LEU A 249 1.69 0.78 29.38
C LEU A 249 2.29 -0.50 29.99
N HIS A 250 3.62 -0.64 29.92
CA HIS A 250 4.33 -1.73 30.59
C HIS A 250 4.13 -1.77 32.10
N ARG A 251 4.13 -0.61 32.76
CA ARG A 251 3.96 -0.52 34.21
C ARG A 251 2.55 -0.91 34.62
N GLU A 252 1.53 -0.41 33.93
CA GLU A 252 0.14 -0.78 34.24
C GLU A 252 -0.12 -2.29 34.01
N PHE A 253 0.51 -2.92 33.01
CA PHE A 253 0.45 -4.37 32.87
C PHE A 253 1.14 -5.12 34.03
N ASP A 254 2.29 -4.62 34.52
CA ASP A 254 2.97 -5.19 35.68
C ASP A 254 2.14 -5.02 36.97
N ASP A 255 1.44 -3.89 37.12
CA ASP A 255 0.56 -3.59 38.25
C ASP A 255 -0.72 -4.47 38.19
N LEU A 256 -1.33 -4.64 37.00
CA LEU A 256 -2.44 -5.58 36.78
C LEU A 256 -2.04 -7.02 37.12
N GLU A 257 -0.88 -7.50 36.69
CA GLU A 257 -0.40 -8.86 37.02
C GLU A 257 -0.25 -9.07 38.53
N ALA A 258 0.13 -8.02 39.27
CA ALA A 258 0.34 -8.07 40.71
C ALA A 258 -0.97 -8.20 41.51
N VAL A 259 -2.06 -7.63 41.02
CA VAL A 259 -3.37 -7.62 41.67
C VAL A 259 -4.19 -8.86 41.32
N VAL A 260 -4.02 -9.42 40.13
CA VAL A 260 -4.74 -10.62 39.68
C VAL A 260 -4.35 -11.86 40.51
N ASP A 261 -5.33 -12.50 41.15
CA ASP A 261 -5.11 -13.62 42.08
C ASP A 261 -5.00 -15.01 41.41
N GLU A 262 -5.65 -15.23 40.27
CA GLU A 262 -5.72 -16.53 39.59
C GLU A 262 -4.58 -16.75 38.60
N SER A 263 -4.02 -17.98 38.56
CA SER A 263 -2.88 -18.31 37.69
C SER A 263 -3.20 -18.18 36.21
N ASP A 264 -4.41 -18.56 35.82
CA ASP A 264 -4.84 -18.56 34.42
C ASP A 264 -5.00 -17.11 33.92
N ASN A 265 -5.50 -16.22 34.78
CA ASN A 265 -5.61 -14.78 34.46
C ASN A 265 -4.24 -14.09 34.40
N ARG A 266 -3.23 -14.55 35.16
CA ARG A 266 -1.85 -14.03 35.03
C ARG A 266 -1.17 -14.45 33.74
N GLU A 267 -1.44 -15.68 33.27
CA GLU A 267 -0.96 -16.12 31.95
C GLU A 267 -1.58 -15.25 30.84
N GLU A 268 -2.85 -14.90 31.00
CA GLU A 268 -3.58 -14.03 30.07
C GLU A 268 -3.04 -12.58 30.07
N VAL A 269 -2.78 -11.98 31.24
CA VAL A 269 -2.16 -10.65 31.33
C VAL A 269 -0.77 -10.62 30.69
N ASN A 270 0.03 -11.68 30.89
CA ASN A 270 1.33 -11.80 30.24
C ASN A 270 1.21 -11.95 28.71
N ARG A 271 0.22 -12.70 28.23
CA ARG A 271 -0.08 -12.84 26.80
C ARG A 271 -0.45 -11.47 26.19
N LEU A 272 -1.39 -10.76 26.81
CA LEU A 272 -1.80 -9.40 26.41
C LEU A 272 -0.63 -8.41 26.38
N ARG A 273 0.26 -8.47 27.38
CA ARG A 273 1.46 -7.65 27.45
C ARG A 273 2.39 -7.93 26.28
N ASP A 274 2.68 -9.21 26.01
CA ASP A 274 3.55 -9.60 24.90
C ASP A 274 2.97 -9.21 23.53
N GLU A 275 1.66 -9.43 23.33
CA GLU A 275 0.92 -9.03 22.12
C GLU A 275 0.94 -7.51 21.92
N THR A 276 0.75 -6.74 23.00
CA THR A 276 0.82 -5.27 22.95
C THR A 276 2.22 -4.80 22.59
N VAL A 277 3.26 -5.42 23.15
CA VAL A 277 4.65 -5.06 22.90
C VAL A 277 5.06 -5.33 21.46
N GLU A 278 4.65 -6.47 20.92
CA GLU A 278 4.84 -6.82 19.52
C GLU A 278 4.16 -5.79 18.62
N ALA A 279 2.88 -5.47 18.89
CA ALA A 279 2.12 -4.46 18.14
C ALA A 279 2.73 -3.05 18.20
N THR A 280 3.40 -2.68 19.32
CA THR A 280 4.00 -1.34 19.49
C THR A 280 5.44 -1.23 18.99
N LEU A 281 6.16 -2.35 18.84
CA LEU A 281 7.57 -2.38 18.45
C LEU A 281 7.78 -2.63 16.95
N ASP A 282 6.88 -3.33 16.27
CA ASP A 282 7.00 -3.64 14.84
C ASP A 282 7.08 -2.38 13.96
N ASP A 283 6.46 -1.28 14.38
CA ASP A 283 6.52 -0.02 13.62
C ASP A 283 7.83 0.78 13.85
N VAL A 284 8.57 0.50 14.93
CA VAL A 284 9.73 1.31 15.36
C VAL A 284 11.08 0.64 15.08
N PHE A 285 11.14 -0.70 15.05
CA PHE A 285 12.38 -1.44 14.86
C PHE A 285 12.27 -2.52 13.79
N GLY A 286 12.06 -2.08 12.54
CA GLY A 286 12.03 -2.94 11.36
C GLY A 286 13.21 -3.93 11.30
N ASP A 287 12.90 -5.21 11.42
CA ASP A 287 13.88 -6.28 11.45
C ASP A 287 14.27 -6.77 10.04
N LYS A 288 15.44 -7.42 9.99
CA LYS A 288 16.26 -7.64 8.78
C LYS A 288 15.61 -8.51 7.68
N ILE A 289 15.37 -7.92 6.51
CA ILE A 289 14.97 -8.64 5.30
C ILE A 289 16.18 -9.35 4.66
N GLN A 290 16.11 -10.68 4.52
CA GLN A 290 17.21 -11.52 3.98
C GLN A 290 16.91 -12.23 2.65
N LYS A 291 15.76 -12.02 1.98
CA LYS A 291 15.34 -12.78 0.79
C LYS A 291 14.61 -11.92 -0.25
N TYR A 292 14.70 -12.30 -1.53
CA TYR A 292 13.93 -11.70 -2.63
C TYR A 292 12.63 -12.48 -2.81
N THR A 293 11.49 -11.88 -2.48
CA THR A 293 10.18 -12.58 -2.41
C THR A 293 9.23 -12.19 -3.55
N SER A 294 8.09 -12.88 -3.65
CA SER A 294 7.00 -12.53 -4.58
C SER A 294 6.36 -11.18 -4.26
N ARG A 295 6.41 -10.75 -2.99
CA ARG A 295 5.99 -9.42 -2.54
C ARG A 295 6.88 -8.33 -3.15
N ASP A 296 8.20 -8.50 -3.13
CA ASP A 296 9.14 -7.54 -3.73
C ASP A 296 8.90 -7.35 -5.24
N ILE A 297 8.49 -8.42 -5.94
CA ILE A 297 8.08 -8.33 -7.35
C ILE A 297 6.82 -7.49 -7.51
N ALA A 298 5.82 -7.70 -6.64
CA ALA A 298 4.58 -6.92 -6.65
C ALA A 298 4.84 -5.45 -6.33
N GLU A 299 5.68 -5.14 -5.36
CA GLU A 299 6.08 -3.78 -4.97
C GLU A 299 6.85 -3.08 -6.09
N ALA A 300 7.82 -3.78 -6.69
CA ALA A 300 8.52 -3.30 -7.86
C ALA A 300 7.56 -3.05 -9.05
N PHE A 301 6.54 -3.89 -9.21
CA PHE A 301 5.52 -3.75 -10.25
C PHE A 301 4.62 -2.54 -10.01
N VAL A 302 4.10 -2.36 -8.78
CA VAL A 302 3.25 -1.23 -8.38
C VAL A 302 4.02 0.08 -8.53
N GLY A 303 5.25 0.15 -8.01
CA GLY A 303 6.12 1.30 -8.15
C GLY A 303 6.42 1.63 -9.61
N SER A 304 6.63 0.61 -10.45
CA SER A 304 6.82 0.80 -11.90
C SER A 304 5.63 1.47 -12.57
N ILE A 305 4.41 1.03 -12.27
CA ILE A 305 3.18 1.58 -12.85
C ILE A 305 3.04 3.07 -12.53
N PHE A 306 3.19 3.41 -11.25
CA PHE A 306 2.97 4.76 -10.76
C PHE A 306 3.87 5.78 -11.46
N PHE A 307 5.15 5.43 -11.60
CA PHE A 307 6.13 6.29 -12.25
C PHE A 307 6.07 6.24 -13.79
N ALA A 308 5.56 5.16 -14.38
CA ALA A 308 5.42 5.05 -15.82
C ALA A 308 4.27 5.91 -16.38
N ILE A 309 3.12 5.91 -15.71
CA ILE A 309 1.86 6.48 -16.21
C ILE A 309 2.00 7.92 -16.74
N PRO A 310 2.67 8.87 -16.04
CA PRO A 310 2.84 10.22 -16.56
C PRO A 310 3.54 10.27 -17.93
N PHE A 311 4.55 9.41 -18.11
CA PHE A 311 5.32 9.32 -19.35
C PHE A 311 4.54 8.65 -20.48
N LEU A 312 3.55 7.79 -20.18
CA LEU A 312 2.70 7.20 -21.22
C LEU A 312 1.89 8.27 -21.97
N VAL A 313 1.48 9.32 -21.26
CA VAL A 313 0.66 10.40 -21.80
C VAL A 313 1.49 11.49 -22.48
N GLU A 314 2.77 11.59 -22.13
CA GLU A 314 3.69 12.56 -22.72
C GLU A 314 4.15 12.13 -24.12
N ASP A 315 4.13 13.05 -25.07
CA ASP A 315 4.62 12.79 -26.44
C ASP A 315 6.15 12.91 -26.56
N GLY A 316 6.81 13.56 -25.60
CA GLY A 316 8.27 13.66 -25.51
C GLY A 316 8.97 12.29 -25.50
N VAL A 317 8.30 11.23 -25.03
CA VAL A 317 8.78 9.85 -25.10
C VAL A 317 9.15 9.43 -26.53
N PHE A 318 8.39 9.87 -27.52
CA PHE A 318 8.67 9.54 -28.92
C PHE A 318 9.91 10.26 -29.45
N GLU A 319 10.06 11.54 -29.14
CA GLU A 319 11.21 12.34 -29.54
C GLU A 319 12.51 11.78 -28.95
N ILE A 320 12.47 11.39 -27.67
CA ILE A 320 13.62 10.76 -26.99
C ILE A 320 13.93 9.40 -27.63
N ALA A 321 12.93 8.59 -27.96
CA ALA A 321 13.12 7.30 -28.61
C ALA A 321 13.74 7.45 -30.01
N GLU A 322 13.32 8.46 -30.78
CA GLU A 322 13.94 8.79 -32.06
C GLU A 322 15.40 9.22 -31.88
N PHE A 323 15.68 10.04 -30.87
CA PHE A 323 17.05 10.41 -30.51
C PHE A 323 17.92 9.19 -30.16
N PHE A 324 17.40 8.22 -29.40
CA PHE A 324 18.12 6.98 -29.07
C PHE A 324 18.54 6.18 -30.30
N LEU A 325 17.75 6.26 -31.38
CA LEU A 325 17.99 5.54 -32.63
C LEU A 325 18.77 6.37 -33.67
N SER A 326 19.01 7.65 -33.41
CA SER A 326 19.62 8.60 -34.35
C SER A 326 21.10 8.35 -34.63
N PHE A 327 21.85 7.89 -33.62
CA PHE A 327 23.28 7.62 -33.74
C PHE A 327 23.58 6.13 -33.64
N ARG A 328 24.10 5.56 -34.73
CA ARG A 328 24.40 4.13 -34.85
C ARG A 328 25.84 3.90 -35.25
N ILE A 329 26.48 2.90 -34.64
CA ILE A 329 27.78 2.37 -35.08
C ILE A 329 27.52 0.94 -35.55
N GLY A 330 27.56 0.74 -36.87
CA GLY A 330 27.14 -0.52 -37.50
C GLY A 330 25.64 -0.75 -37.28
N VAL A 331 25.30 -1.89 -36.64
CA VAL A 331 23.91 -2.25 -36.32
C VAL A 331 23.46 -1.76 -34.93
N PHE A 332 24.38 -1.20 -34.13
CA PHE A 332 24.12 -0.89 -32.73
C PHE A 332 23.70 0.58 -32.52
N PRO A 333 22.50 0.86 -31.99
CA PRO A 333 22.08 2.19 -31.60
C PRO A 333 22.78 2.60 -30.30
N VAL A 334 23.75 3.52 -30.40
CA VAL A 334 24.68 3.80 -29.29
C VAL A 334 23.96 4.47 -28.13
N TYR A 335 23.10 5.46 -28.38
CA TYR A 335 22.39 6.16 -27.32
C TYR A 335 21.36 5.28 -26.61
N PHE A 336 20.70 4.38 -27.34
CA PHE A 336 19.84 3.35 -26.74
C PHE A 336 20.61 2.43 -25.77
N LEU A 337 21.81 1.98 -26.17
CA LEU A 337 22.67 1.15 -25.30
C LEU A 337 23.17 1.94 -24.09
N ILE A 338 23.49 3.22 -24.25
CA ILE A 338 23.86 4.11 -23.14
C ILE A 338 22.69 4.26 -22.17
N ASN A 339 21.46 4.49 -22.64
CA ASN A 339 20.27 4.56 -21.76
C ASN A 339 20.08 3.24 -21.00
N THR A 340 20.19 2.11 -21.69
CA THR A 340 20.09 0.78 -21.06
C THR A 340 21.14 0.61 -19.96
N ALA A 341 22.39 0.98 -20.23
CA ALA A 341 23.46 0.91 -19.24
C ALA A 341 23.22 1.88 -18.07
N PHE A 342 22.70 3.08 -18.35
CA PHE A 342 22.35 4.07 -17.34
C PHE A 342 21.27 3.55 -16.39
N VAL A 343 20.17 2.99 -16.92
CA VAL A 343 19.09 2.39 -16.13
C VAL A 343 19.61 1.29 -15.22
N LEU A 344 20.41 0.36 -15.77
CA LEU A 344 20.97 -0.74 -14.98
C LEU A 344 21.93 -0.25 -13.88
N LEU A 345 22.77 0.74 -14.19
CA LEU A 345 23.68 1.34 -13.20
C LEU A 345 22.90 2.05 -12.09
N MET A 346 21.81 2.69 -12.43
CA MET A 346 20.96 3.42 -11.52
C MET A 346 20.17 2.50 -10.59
N ILE A 347 19.57 1.41 -11.09
CA ILE A 347 18.97 0.36 -10.25
C ILE A 347 20.03 -0.19 -9.28
N LEU A 348 21.24 -0.48 -9.79
CA LEU A 348 22.36 -0.93 -8.97
C LEU A 348 22.70 0.09 -7.88
N ALA A 349 22.74 1.38 -8.22
CA ALA A 349 23.03 2.44 -7.26
C ALA A 349 21.92 2.60 -6.21
N LEU A 350 20.64 2.55 -6.58
CA LEU A 350 19.55 2.69 -5.61
C LEU A 350 19.52 1.52 -4.64
N VAL A 351 19.56 0.28 -5.15
CA VAL A 351 19.43 -0.93 -4.33
C VAL A 351 20.66 -1.18 -3.46
N TYR A 352 21.87 -0.89 -3.96
CA TYR A 352 23.12 -1.28 -3.28
C TYR A 352 23.94 -0.12 -2.71
N TRP A 353 23.71 1.12 -3.15
CA TRP A 353 24.43 2.30 -2.64
C TRP A 353 23.55 3.18 -1.75
N ALA A 354 22.28 3.36 -2.10
CA ALA A 354 21.36 4.22 -1.36
C ALA A 354 20.52 3.47 -0.31
N GLY A 355 20.38 2.15 -0.42
CA GLY A 355 19.65 1.33 0.54
C GLY A 355 20.36 1.18 1.89
N PRO A 356 19.67 1.38 3.02
CA PRO A 356 20.21 1.04 4.33
C PRO A 356 20.10 -0.48 4.51
N GLN A 357 21.17 -1.26 4.33
CA GLN A 357 21.46 -2.55 4.99
C GLN A 357 22.59 -3.33 4.28
N GLU A 358 23.24 -4.22 5.02
CA GLU A 358 24.28 -5.16 4.56
C GLU A 358 23.70 -6.20 3.58
N VAL A 359 23.46 -5.80 2.33
CA VAL A 359 22.97 -6.72 1.29
C VAL A 359 24.09 -7.71 0.92
N GLN A 360 24.09 -8.88 1.55
CA GLN A 360 24.91 -10.00 1.11
C GLN A 360 24.37 -10.49 -0.23
N VAL A 361 25.22 -10.48 -1.27
CA VAL A 361 24.85 -10.96 -2.61
C VAL A 361 24.62 -12.48 -2.54
N ASN A 362 23.39 -12.88 -2.29
CA ASN A 362 23.03 -14.29 -2.17
C ASN A 362 22.84 -14.88 -3.59
N ARG A 363 23.72 -15.82 -3.97
CA ARG A 363 23.70 -16.57 -5.24
C ARG A 363 23.63 -15.69 -6.52
N PRO A 364 24.62 -14.83 -6.81
CA PRO A 364 24.60 -13.98 -8.00
C PRO A 364 24.50 -14.79 -9.31
N ILE A 365 23.78 -14.23 -10.30
CA ILE A 365 23.74 -14.80 -11.65
C ILE A 365 25.13 -14.62 -12.27
N PHE A 366 25.67 -15.69 -12.84
CA PHE A 366 27.04 -15.74 -13.37
C PHE A 366 28.15 -15.38 -12.36
N GLY A 367 27.85 -15.34 -11.06
CA GLY A 367 28.83 -15.05 -10.01
C GLY A 367 29.03 -13.56 -9.68
N PHE A 368 28.46 -12.63 -10.45
CA PHE A 368 28.65 -11.18 -10.24
C PHE A 368 27.42 -10.29 -10.46
N ILE A 369 26.35 -10.78 -11.11
CA ILE A 369 25.13 -9.98 -11.33
C ILE A 369 24.14 -10.26 -10.20
N PRO A 370 23.72 -9.25 -9.41
CA PRO A 370 22.73 -9.48 -8.36
C PRO A 370 21.36 -9.83 -8.94
N ARG A 371 20.70 -10.87 -8.39
CA ARG A 371 19.38 -11.33 -8.88
C ARG A 371 18.30 -10.27 -8.70
N ARG A 372 18.29 -9.60 -7.55
CA ARG A 372 17.35 -8.53 -7.20
C ARG A 372 17.33 -7.43 -8.27
N MET A 373 18.52 -6.97 -8.69
CA MET A 373 18.67 -6.01 -9.79
C MET A 373 18.03 -6.52 -11.10
N VAL A 374 18.22 -7.80 -11.44
CA VAL A 374 17.62 -8.38 -12.65
C VAL A 374 16.11 -8.48 -12.52
N GLY A 375 15.59 -8.88 -11.35
CA GLY A 375 14.16 -8.91 -11.06
C GLY A 375 13.51 -7.54 -11.27
N ILE A 376 14.03 -6.51 -10.60
CA ILE A 376 13.56 -5.11 -10.73
C ILE A 376 13.63 -4.63 -12.19
N ALA A 377 14.76 -4.88 -12.87
CA ALA A 377 14.95 -4.48 -14.27
C ALA A 377 13.94 -5.16 -15.20
N VAL A 378 13.71 -6.46 -15.04
CA VAL A 378 12.79 -7.23 -15.88
C VAL A 378 11.35 -6.86 -15.59
N VAL A 379 10.94 -6.78 -14.32
CA VAL A 379 9.58 -6.41 -13.91
C VAL A 379 9.24 -5.03 -14.45
N SER A 380 10.07 -4.01 -14.18
CA SER A 380 9.83 -2.64 -14.67
C SER A 380 9.83 -2.52 -16.19
N PHE A 381 10.66 -3.30 -16.89
CA PHE A 381 10.67 -3.33 -18.35
C PHE A 381 9.38 -3.95 -18.90
N LEU A 382 8.96 -5.10 -18.36
CA LEU A 382 7.73 -5.78 -18.77
C LEU A 382 6.50 -4.93 -18.46
N THR A 383 6.45 -4.26 -17.30
CA THR A 383 5.40 -3.31 -16.95
C THR A 383 5.32 -2.18 -17.96
N SER A 384 6.45 -1.53 -18.27
CA SER A 384 6.51 -0.47 -19.29
C SER A 384 6.03 -0.97 -20.65
N ALA A 385 6.47 -2.15 -21.08
CA ALA A 385 6.09 -2.76 -22.35
C ALA A 385 4.58 -3.07 -22.39
N ALA A 386 4.02 -3.60 -21.31
CA ALA A 386 2.62 -3.95 -21.18
C ALA A 386 1.74 -2.70 -21.22
N LEU A 387 2.05 -1.67 -20.43
CA LEU A 387 1.30 -0.40 -20.41
C LEU A 387 1.38 0.28 -21.78
N MET A 388 2.57 0.41 -22.37
CA MET A 388 2.76 1.06 -23.68
C MET A 388 2.01 0.31 -24.80
N THR A 389 1.87 -1.01 -24.68
CA THR A 389 1.07 -1.82 -25.61
C THR A 389 -0.43 -1.63 -25.37
N MET A 390 -0.87 -1.72 -24.11
CA MET A 390 -2.27 -1.57 -23.72
C MET A 390 -2.82 -0.19 -24.11
N TRP A 391 -2.00 0.85 -24.02
CA TRP A 391 -2.36 2.25 -24.32
C TRP A 391 -2.03 2.65 -25.76
N GLY A 392 -1.62 1.71 -26.62
CA GLY A 392 -1.41 1.96 -28.05
C GLY A 392 -0.18 2.77 -28.43
N ARG A 393 0.72 3.06 -27.48
CA ARG A 393 1.90 3.91 -27.67
C ARG A 393 3.02 3.24 -28.48
N VAL A 394 2.94 1.92 -28.71
CA VAL A 394 3.89 1.16 -29.56
C VAL A 394 3.43 0.97 -31.00
N ASN A 395 2.34 1.62 -31.43
CA ASN A 395 1.82 1.56 -32.81
C ASN A 395 1.70 0.12 -33.36
N ASN A 396 1.00 -0.75 -32.61
CA ASN A 396 0.80 -2.16 -32.95
C ASN A 396 2.07 -2.95 -33.29
N TRP A 397 3.22 -2.55 -32.72
CA TRP A 397 4.51 -3.21 -32.95
C TRP A 397 4.97 -3.22 -34.42
N ALA A 398 4.53 -2.25 -35.22
CA ALA A 398 4.87 -2.17 -36.65
C ALA A 398 6.39 -2.10 -36.91
N ASP A 399 7.13 -1.38 -36.06
CA ASP A 399 8.58 -1.42 -36.00
C ASP A 399 9.02 -1.80 -34.57
N PRO A 400 9.45 -3.06 -34.35
CA PRO A 400 9.86 -3.52 -33.03
C PRO A 400 11.04 -2.75 -32.43
N VAL A 401 11.96 -2.22 -33.26
CA VAL A 401 13.13 -1.48 -32.76
C VAL A 401 12.70 -0.12 -32.23
N VAL A 402 11.79 0.55 -32.94
CA VAL A 402 11.19 1.81 -32.47
C VAL A 402 10.34 1.57 -31.22
N ALA A 403 9.56 0.49 -31.17
CA ALA A 403 8.79 0.12 -29.99
C ALA A 403 9.69 -0.10 -28.77
N LEU A 404 10.78 -0.85 -28.92
CA LEU A 404 11.77 -1.07 -27.85
C LEU A 404 12.44 0.23 -27.40
N ALA A 405 12.76 1.14 -28.33
CA ALA A 405 13.31 2.44 -27.98
C ALA A 405 12.32 3.26 -27.13
N ARG A 406 11.03 3.30 -27.51
CA ARG A 406 9.98 3.99 -26.74
C ARG A 406 9.77 3.36 -25.36
N ILE A 407 9.69 2.04 -25.30
CA ILE A 407 9.58 1.30 -24.04
C ILE A 407 10.78 1.61 -23.15
N SER A 408 12.00 1.70 -23.70
CA SER A 408 13.19 1.98 -22.89
C SER A 408 13.19 3.35 -22.23
N VAL A 409 12.50 4.35 -22.79
CA VAL A 409 12.34 5.67 -22.18
C VAL A 409 11.44 5.58 -20.95
N VAL A 410 10.28 4.93 -21.10
CA VAL A 410 9.35 4.72 -19.98
C VAL A 410 9.96 3.80 -18.91
N TRP A 411 10.69 2.77 -19.35
CA TRP A 411 11.41 1.84 -18.49
C TRP A 411 12.42 2.56 -17.58
N THR A 412 13.07 3.61 -18.07
CA THR A 412 13.98 4.41 -17.23
C THR A 412 13.26 4.90 -15.97
N VAL A 413 12.08 5.52 -16.11
CA VAL A 413 11.34 6.07 -14.97
C VAL A 413 10.63 4.98 -14.17
N ALA A 414 10.06 3.99 -14.85
CA ALA A 414 9.46 2.83 -14.21
C ALA A 414 10.47 2.09 -13.31
N SER A 415 11.73 1.97 -13.74
CA SER A 415 12.77 1.30 -12.96
C SER A 415 13.17 2.05 -11.68
N PHE A 416 13.05 3.39 -11.65
CA PHE A 416 13.17 4.15 -10.41
C PHE A 416 12.04 3.79 -9.45
N GLY A 417 10.79 3.83 -9.92
CA GLY A 417 9.63 3.45 -9.12
C GLY A 417 9.73 2.01 -8.61
N ALA A 418 10.18 1.09 -9.46
CA ALA A 418 10.41 -0.30 -9.11
C ALA A 418 11.48 -0.47 -8.02
N SER A 419 12.59 0.27 -8.14
CA SER A 419 13.67 0.23 -7.17
C SER A 419 13.26 0.87 -5.84
N LEU A 420 12.44 1.94 -5.87
CA LEU A 420 11.93 2.57 -4.66
C LEU A 420 10.89 1.70 -3.96
N GLY A 421 9.95 1.11 -4.71
CA GLY A 421 8.96 0.18 -4.16
C GLY A 421 9.62 -1.00 -3.46
N ASP A 422 10.67 -1.56 -4.06
CA ASP A 422 11.48 -2.64 -3.48
C ASP A 422 12.32 -2.22 -2.26
N ILE A 423 12.57 -0.92 -2.05
CA ILE A 423 13.35 -0.41 -0.91
C ILE A 423 12.45 -0.03 0.28
N LEU A 424 11.15 0.21 0.06
CA LEU A 424 10.25 0.60 1.14
C LEU A 424 10.08 -0.55 2.15
N PRO A 425 10.06 -0.23 3.47
CA PRO A 425 9.91 -1.26 4.49
C PRO A 425 8.52 -1.90 4.39
N GLY A 426 8.51 -3.19 4.12
CA GLY A 426 7.36 -4.07 4.22
C GLY A 426 7.88 -5.43 4.64
N GLU A 427 7.34 -5.99 5.71
CA GLU A 427 7.83 -7.26 6.22
C GLU A 427 7.67 -8.37 5.16
N SER A 428 8.78 -9.05 4.87
CA SER A 428 8.83 -10.14 3.89
C SER A 428 8.85 -11.48 4.65
N SER A 429 7.68 -11.96 5.08
CA SER A 429 7.46 -13.34 5.51
C SER A 429 6.99 -14.19 4.31
N GLY A 430 7.82 -14.30 3.27
CA GLY A 430 7.50 -15.04 2.03
C GLY A 430 8.47 -16.19 1.73
N SER A 431 7.98 -17.24 1.06
CA SER A 431 8.81 -18.28 0.44
C SER A 431 9.76 -17.66 -0.60
N ASP A 432 11.00 -18.15 -0.66
CA ASP A 432 11.95 -17.74 -1.70
C ASP A 432 11.45 -18.26 -3.05
N ILE A 433 11.24 -17.38 -4.03
CA ILE A 433 10.83 -17.73 -5.39
C ILE A 433 11.73 -18.82 -6.01
N ASN A 434 12.99 -18.91 -5.57
CA ASN A 434 13.91 -19.94 -6.05
C ASN A 434 13.52 -21.36 -5.62
N ASP A 435 12.81 -21.53 -4.51
CA ASP A 435 12.35 -22.83 -4.05
C ASP A 435 11.13 -23.26 -4.90
N GLU A 436 10.22 -22.33 -5.21
CA GLU A 436 9.08 -22.56 -6.10
C GLU A 436 9.49 -22.84 -7.56
N LEU A 437 10.44 -22.06 -8.11
CA LEU A 437 10.94 -22.29 -9.46
C LEU A 437 11.72 -23.61 -9.60
N ARG A 438 12.25 -24.15 -8.49
CA ARG A 438 12.87 -25.48 -8.47
C ARG A 438 11.83 -26.58 -8.42
N GLU A 439 10.75 -26.43 -7.66
CA GLU A 439 9.63 -27.38 -7.66
C GLU A 439 8.92 -27.48 -9.01
N ILE A 440 8.90 -26.41 -9.81
CA ILE A 440 8.33 -26.44 -11.17
C ILE A 440 9.31 -27.06 -12.19
N GLY A 441 10.60 -27.11 -11.86
CA GLY A 441 11.68 -27.57 -12.74
C GLY A 441 12.03 -29.05 -12.62
N ASP A 442 11.59 -29.73 -11.56
CA ASP A 442 11.66 -31.18 -11.34
C ASP A 442 10.32 -31.86 -11.74
#